data_AF-A0A8C3FT04-F1
#
_entry.id   AF-A0A8C3FT04-F1
#
_cell.length_a   1.000
_cell.length_b   1.000
_cell.length_c   1.000
_cell.angle_alpha   90.00
_cell.angle_beta   90.00
_cell.angle_gamma   90.00
#
_symmetry.space_group_name_H-M   'P 1'
#
loop_
_entity.id
_entity.type
_entity.pdbx_description
1 polymer ?
#
loop_
_entity_poly.entity_id
_entity_poly.type
_entity_poly.pdbx_seq_one_letter_code
_entity_poly.pdbx_strand_id
1 'polypeptide(L)'
;MELRAQLTGRDGQKRPLRVRCEPETGAGWELRGLLRGLSQLQEQVSALLAPLVEQESGGLAGAGTEEEDEENNTDVKTCVDGPPLKRTKSQHS
;
A
#
# COMPACT_ATOMS: atom_id res chain seq x y z
N MET A 1 16.99 -15.34 -20.29
CA MET A 1 16.83 -16.04 -18.99
C MET A 1 15.36 -15.97 -18.56
N GLU A 2 14.94 -16.54 -17.43
CA GLU A 2 13.56 -16.40 -16.92
C GLU A 2 13.57 -16.24 -15.39
N LEU A 3 12.86 -15.23 -14.89
CA LEU A 3 12.55 -15.04 -13.48
C LEU A 3 11.21 -15.70 -13.15
N ARG A 4 11.12 -16.31 -11.97
CA ARG A 4 9.91 -16.99 -11.48
C ARG A 4 9.63 -16.57 -10.04
N ALA A 5 8.37 -16.32 -9.75
CA ALA A 5 7.86 -16.16 -8.39
C ALA A 5 6.53 -16.89 -8.23
N GLN A 6 6.06 -17.04 -7.00
CA GLN A 6 4.75 -17.59 -6.68
C GLN A 6 4.22 -16.93 -5.42
N LEU A 7 3.07 -16.27 -5.51
CA LEU A 7 2.30 -15.91 -4.32
C LEU A 7 1.45 -17.11 -3.91
N THR A 8 1.42 -17.43 -2.62
CA THR A 8 0.46 -18.37 -2.03
C THR A 8 -0.43 -17.58 -1.08
N GLY A 9 -1.74 -17.56 -1.33
CA GLY A 9 -2.70 -16.86 -0.48
C GLY A 9 -3.01 -17.62 0.81
N ARG A 10 -3.74 -16.96 1.73
CA ARG A 10 -4.25 -17.58 2.98
C ARG A 10 -5.25 -18.72 2.69
N ASP A 11 -5.90 -18.67 1.53
CA ASP A 11 -6.75 -19.69 0.91
C ASP A 11 -5.96 -20.89 0.34
N GLY A 12 -4.61 -20.87 0.41
CA GLY A 12 -3.74 -21.86 -0.20
C GLY A 12 -3.60 -21.74 -1.73
N GLN A 13 -4.29 -20.78 -2.36
CA GLN A 13 -4.26 -20.62 -3.80
C GLN A 13 -2.91 -20.09 -4.28
N LYS A 14 -2.32 -20.79 -5.25
CA LYS A 14 -1.01 -20.50 -5.80
C LYS A 14 -1.14 -19.70 -7.09
N ARG A 15 -0.56 -18.49 -7.11
CA ARG A 15 -0.55 -17.56 -8.24
C ARG A 15 0.90 -17.46 -8.75
N PRO A 16 1.27 -18.24 -9.80
CA PRO A 16 2.63 -18.21 -10.35
C PRO A 16 2.84 -16.96 -11.21
N LEU A 17 4.03 -16.38 -11.13
CA LEU A 17 4.50 -15.25 -11.94
C LEU A 17 5.75 -15.68 -12.72
N ARG A 18 5.86 -15.26 -13.98
CA ARG A 18 7.00 -15.56 -14.84
C ARG A 18 7.34 -14.34 -15.69
N VAL A 19 8.62 -13.98 -15.72
CA VAL A 19 9.14 -12.89 -16.55
C VAL A 19 10.31 -13.41 -17.36
N ARG A 20 10.21 -13.32 -18.69
CA ARG A 20 11.30 -13.69 -19.60
C ARG A 20 12.27 -12.52 -19.71
N CYS A 21 13.49 -12.69 -19.21
CA CYS A 21 14.56 -11.72 -19.40
C CYS A 21 15.06 -11.82 -20.83
N GLU A 22 14.72 -10.83 -21.65
CA GLU A 22 15.19 -10.69 -23.02
C GLU A 22 16.66 -10.25 -23.06
N PRO A 23 17.46 -10.80 -24.00
CA PRO A 23 18.84 -10.36 -24.20
C PRO A 23 18.88 -8.98 -24.84
N GLU A 24 19.63 -8.04 -24.25
CA GLU A 24 19.93 -6.76 -24.91
C GLU A 24 21.17 -6.87 -25.82
N THR A 25 21.50 -5.81 -26.55
CA THR A 25 22.72 -5.75 -27.36
C THR A 25 23.91 -5.17 -26.57
N GLY A 26 25.14 -5.58 -26.95
CA GLY A 26 26.39 -5.05 -26.42
C GLY A 26 26.90 -5.74 -25.14
N ALA A 27 28.12 -5.41 -24.70
CA ALA A 27 28.76 -6.04 -23.54
C ALA A 27 27.93 -5.87 -22.25
N GLY A 28 27.82 -6.91 -21.42
CA GLY A 28 27.00 -6.92 -20.20
C GLY A 28 25.49 -7.04 -20.41
N TRP A 29 25.04 -7.46 -21.60
CA TRP A 29 23.62 -7.59 -21.94
C TRP A 29 22.80 -8.48 -21.01
N GLU A 30 23.38 -9.56 -20.49
CA GLU A 30 22.70 -10.50 -19.58
C GLU A 30 22.21 -9.81 -18.31
N LEU A 31 23.06 -8.99 -17.70
CA LEU A 31 22.74 -8.26 -16.47
C LEU A 31 21.71 -7.16 -16.72
N ARG A 32 21.75 -6.47 -17.87
CA ARG A 32 20.73 -5.45 -18.19
C ARG A 32 19.36 -6.08 -18.48
N GLY A 33 19.32 -7.18 -19.24
CA GLY A 33 18.10 -7.97 -19.45
C GLY A 33 17.53 -8.54 -18.15
N LEU A 34 18.39 -8.93 -17.21
CA LEU A 34 18.01 -9.36 -15.86
C LEU A 34 17.40 -8.21 -15.04
N LEU A 35 18.05 -7.03 -15.01
CA LEU A 35 17.54 -5.84 -14.31
C LEU A 35 16.17 -5.41 -14.85
N ARG A 36 16.01 -5.35 -16.18
CA ARG A 36 14.72 -5.07 -16.84
C ARG A 36 13.65 -6.09 -16.43
N GLY A 37 13.99 -7.38 -16.42
CA GLY A 37 13.07 -8.44 -15.97
C GLY A 37 12.71 -8.33 -14.48
N LEU A 38 13.63 -7.86 -13.63
CA LEU A 38 13.39 -7.67 -12.21
C LEU A 38 12.39 -6.53 -11.96
N SER A 39 12.53 -5.40 -12.67
CA SER A 39 11.53 -4.31 -12.63
C SER A 39 10.14 -4.79 -13.06
N GLN A 40 10.04 -5.51 -14.18
CA GLN A 40 8.77 -6.08 -14.64
C GLN A 40 8.14 -7.07 -13.65
N LEU A 41 8.96 -7.86 -12.95
CA LEU A 41 8.47 -8.77 -11.92
C LEU A 41 7.97 -8.00 -10.70
N GLN A 42 8.66 -6.93 -10.30
CA GLN A 42 8.22 -6.04 -9.22
C GLN A 42 6.87 -5.41 -9.55
N GLU A 43 6.70 -4.86 -10.75
CA GLU A 43 5.43 -4.27 -11.22
C GLU A 43 4.27 -5.29 -11.17
N GLN A 44 4.50 -6.51 -11.67
CA GLN A 44 3.49 -7.58 -11.61
C GLN A 44 3.16 -8.02 -10.18
N VAL A 45 4.15 -8.10 -9.28
CA VAL A 45 3.91 -8.41 -7.86
C VAL A 45 3.10 -7.28 -7.20
N SER A 46 3.48 -6.02 -7.43
CA SER A 46 2.77 -4.86 -6.89
C SER A 46 1.32 -4.79 -7.37
N ALA A 47 1.08 -4.96 -8.67
CA ALA A 47 -0.28 -4.98 -9.24
C ALA A 47 -1.13 -6.14 -8.69
N LEU A 48 -0.53 -7.31 -8.45
CA LEU A 48 -1.22 -8.48 -7.90
C LEU A 48 -1.51 -8.36 -6.39
N LEU A 49 -0.70 -7.59 -5.66
CA LEU A 49 -0.88 -7.31 -4.23
C LEU A 49 -1.80 -6.12 -3.97
N ALA A 50 -1.86 -5.11 -4.85
CA ALA A 50 -2.66 -3.90 -4.67
C ALA A 50 -4.11 -4.16 -4.18
N PRO A 51 -4.96 -4.96 -4.86
CA PRO A 51 -6.33 -5.21 -4.40
C PRO A 51 -6.41 -6.02 -3.09
N LEU A 52 -5.35 -6.75 -2.72
CA LEU A 52 -5.29 -7.46 -1.44
C LEU A 52 -4.95 -6.50 -0.29
N VAL A 53 -4.07 -5.53 -0.55
CA VAL A 53 -3.73 -4.46 0.40
C VAL A 53 -4.91 -3.52 0.59
N GLU A 54 -5.61 -3.15 -0.49
CA GLU A 54 -6.86 -2.38 -0.42
C GLU A 54 -7.95 -3.13 0.36
N GLN A 55 -8.12 -4.44 0.14
CA GLN A 55 -9.06 -5.27 0.91
C GLN A 55 -8.68 -5.36 2.40
N GLU A 56 -7.40 -5.49 2.74
CA GLU A 56 -6.96 -5.55 4.15
C GLU A 56 -7.06 -4.17 4.84
N SER A 57 -6.86 -3.08 4.09
CA SER A 57 -6.98 -1.70 4.61
C SER A 57 -8.45 -1.25 4.75
N GLY A 58 -9.27 -1.54 3.74
CA GLY A 58 -10.70 -1.22 3.72
C GLY A 58 -11.57 -2.20 4.52
N GLY A 59 -11.05 -3.38 4.87
CA GLY A 59 -11.72 -4.38 5.71
C GLY A 59 -12.03 -3.91 7.14
N LEU A 60 -11.45 -2.78 7.57
CA LEU A 60 -11.80 -2.09 8.82
C LEU A 60 -12.84 -0.96 8.64
N ALA A 61 -13.16 -0.58 7.40
CA ALA A 61 -14.10 0.50 7.05
C ALA A 61 -15.40 -0.02 6.41
N GLY A 62 -15.60 -1.34 6.31
CA GLY A 62 -16.78 -1.98 5.71
C GLY A 62 -18.04 -1.95 6.57
N ALA A 63 -18.41 -0.80 7.15
CA ALA A 63 -19.65 -0.60 7.90
C ALA A 63 -20.11 0.87 7.90
N GLY A 64 -20.62 1.33 6.76
CA GLY A 64 -21.06 2.71 6.48
C GLY A 64 -20.47 3.16 5.14
N THR A 65 -21.29 3.40 4.11
CA THR A 65 -21.96 4.70 3.87
C THR A 65 -20.92 5.75 3.48
N GLU A 66 -20.97 6.45 2.35
CA GLU A 66 -21.71 6.47 1.09
C GLU A 66 -21.08 7.71 0.38
N GLU A 67 -20.92 7.69 -0.93
CA GLU A 67 -20.87 8.88 -1.81
C GLU A 67 -20.20 10.16 -1.24
N GLU A 68 -18.87 10.27 -1.33
CA GLU A 68 -18.17 11.57 -1.17
C GLU A 68 -18.40 12.44 -2.42
N ASP A 69 -19.53 13.15 -2.41
CA ASP A 69 -19.80 14.27 -3.32
C ASP A 69 -19.23 15.61 -2.76
N GLU A 70 -19.25 16.64 -3.59
CA GLU A 70 -18.62 17.96 -3.42
C GLU A 70 -18.73 18.62 -2.02
N GLU A 71 -17.63 19.22 -1.51
CA GLU A 71 -17.42 20.68 -1.64
C GLU A 71 -16.08 21.18 -1.05
N ASN A 72 -15.49 22.14 -1.76
CA ASN A 72 -14.35 22.94 -1.32
C ASN A 72 -14.84 24.23 -0.63
N ASN A 73 -14.44 24.51 0.62
CA ASN A 73 -14.18 25.91 1.03
C ASN A 73 -13.44 26.18 2.36
N THR A 74 -12.58 27.19 2.29
CA THR A 74 -12.18 28.19 3.31
C THR A 74 -11.66 27.80 4.70
N ASP A 75 -10.35 28.03 4.86
CA ASP A 75 -9.71 28.88 5.89
C ASP A 75 -10.62 29.55 6.95
N VAL A 76 -10.32 29.29 8.24
CA VAL A 76 -10.04 30.39 9.20
C VAL A 76 -9.23 29.88 10.39
N LYS A 77 -8.17 30.62 10.73
CA LYS A 77 -7.19 30.30 11.77
C LYS A 77 -7.59 30.88 13.14
N THR A 78 -8.39 30.14 13.92
CA THR A 78 -8.80 30.57 15.28
C THR A 78 -7.72 30.33 16.33
N CYS A 79 -7.01 31.40 16.68
CA CYS A 79 -6.14 31.48 17.85
C CYS A 79 -6.90 32.13 19.02
N VAL A 80 -7.08 31.42 20.14
CA VAL A 80 -7.34 32.03 21.46
C VAL A 80 -6.51 31.29 22.51
N ASP A 81 -5.70 32.07 23.22
CA ASP A 81 -4.84 31.71 24.34
C ASP A 81 -5.59 31.87 25.69
N GLY A 82 -5.18 31.13 26.75
CA GLY A 82 -5.58 31.44 28.14
C GLY A 82 -6.10 30.27 29.03
N PRO A 83 -5.33 29.83 30.06
CA PRO A 83 -5.76 28.90 31.13
C PRO A 83 -6.11 29.67 32.44
N PRO A 84 -6.25 29.09 33.67
CA PRO A 84 -6.36 27.69 34.16
C PRO A 84 -7.54 27.47 35.19
N LEU A 85 -7.45 26.40 36.03
CA LEU A 85 -8.16 26.13 37.33
C LEU A 85 -9.51 25.35 37.21
N LYS A 86 -9.78 24.24 37.91
CA LYS A 86 -9.60 23.95 39.36
C LYS A 86 -9.44 22.45 39.71
N ARG A 87 -9.15 22.21 41.00
CA ARG A 87 -8.67 20.99 41.69
C ARG A 87 -9.78 20.27 42.51
N THR A 88 -9.91 18.93 42.43
CA THR A 88 -10.63 18.09 43.43
C THR A 88 -9.96 16.73 43.71
N LYS A 89 -10.35 16.11 44.83
CA LYS A 89 -9.75 14.95 45.53
C LYS A 89 -10.92 14.12 46.15
N SER A 90 -10.88 12.81 46.44
CA SER A 90 -9.77 11.84 46.48
C SER A 90 -10.07 10.60 45.60
N GLN A 91 -9.95 9.29 45.94
CA GLN A 91 -9.65 8.57 47.19
C GLN A 91 -9.13 7.14 46.90
N HIS A 92 -8.44 6.55 47.88
CA HIS A 92 -7.95 5.17 47.87
C HIS A 92 -9.08 4.12 47.93
N SER A 93 -8.76 2.93 47.42
CA SER A 93 -8.92 1.68 48.18
C SER A 93 -7.61 0.87 48.08
#